data_AF-A0A0W0TLD5-F1
#
_entry.id   AF-A0A0W0TLD5-F1
#
_cell.length_a   1.000
_cell.length_b   1.000
_cell.length_c   1.000
_cell.angle_alpha   90.00
_cell.angle_beta   90.00
_cell.angle_gamma   90.00
#
_symmetry.space_group_name_H-M   'P 1'
#
loop_
_entity.id
_entity.type
_entity.pdbx_description
1 polymer ?
#
loop_
_entity_poly.entity_id
_entity_poly.type
_entity_poly.pdbx_seq_one_letter_code
_entity_poly.pdbx_strand_id
1 'polypeptide(L)'
;MPQVRKITGNHREVVTAAFSSKYLPPTRMASGKTRYPVEETLKQSSYLENVGNIFKDLSRTPFLPTNGKTGDNFVRDWVNTPSYDFAQGNITAGLYHFLFGVFMADPDLVKEGTGRKEEEQFTKYYANTKKVDLAYYNDEGILCGVSLSYCIEDPSLWVACTIRNTVGNPEDRDVLFLSTAELIKHDSADKQKELVESGTVAQEFLAFLKSESVAALFADTILEDGRVNVERLEELNTHLNEMHLINIGRNKVFQTREKHFEQQKKLHEQALLAIKNPALELAAQQSFVRRNAGSLFLGFLVLVTLVNLAFMATGVLAPFGLLLEGVKNYLAFAGAAVVGVASTAKIANNEHQLSAYQVNTSKRTKEIEDDFQANFEQRNREAFLAMDAKEAQDALQVRQISHTSNEEIVSQEHDDSQDFGMVGELVEEVVHGDSSLLPKATLLVDNVSIQPTVDTYSRKDVGVVVQGKEDGIVIPSNEGTQIYSQ
;
A
#
# COMPACT_ATOMS: atom_id res chain seq x y z
N MET A 1 -11.06 -23.80 -33.08
CA MET A 1 -9.87 -23.19 -32.44
C MET A 1 -10.06 -23.21 -30.94
N PRO A 2 -8.98 -23.17 -30.13
CA PRO A 2 -9.08 -23.03 -28.69
C PRO A 2 -9.93 -21.80 -28.34
N GLN A 3 -10.76 -21.93 -27.31
CA GLN A 3 -11.67 -20.86 -26.89
C GLN A 3 -11.21 -20.27 -25.57
N VAL A 4 -11.35 -18.96 -25.46
CA VAL A 4 -11.01 -18.18 -24.26
C VAL A 4 -12.30 -17.56 -23.73
N ARG A 5 -12.42 -17.48 -22.40
CA ARG A 5 -13.49 -16.72 -21.76
C ARG A 5 -13.10 -15.26 -21.75
N LYS A 6 -14.01 -14.42 -22.22
CA LYS A 6 -13.91 -12.96 -22.13
C LYS A 6 -15.05 -12.43 -21.27
N ILE A 7 -14.72 -11.51 -20.38
CA ILE A 7 -15.66 -10.72 -19.60
C ILE A 7 -15.22 -9.26 -19.71
N THR A 8 -16.13 -8.40 -20.14
CA THR A 8 -15.90 -6.96 -20.24
C THR A 8 -17.05 -6.21 -19.60
N GLY A 9 -16.74 -5.11 -18.93
CA GLY A 9 -17.73 -4.27 -18.27
C GLY A 9 -17.06 -3.37 -17.26
N ASN A 10 -17.86 -2.79 -16.37
CA ASN A 10 -17.29 -2.07 -15.24
C ASN A 10 -16.72 -3.04 -14.17
N HIS A 11 -15.94 -2.52 -13.21
CA HIS A 11 -15.30 -3.38 -12.21
C HIS A 11 -16.30 -4.21 -11.39
N ARG A 12 -17.46 -3.65 -11.07
CA ARG A 12 -18.50 -4.34 -10.30
C ARG A 12 -19.09 -5.52 -11.06
N GLU A 13 -19.40 -5.29 -12.33
CA GLU A 13 -19.88 -6.30 -13.27
C GLU A 13 -18.87 -7.43 -13.43
N VAL A 14 -17.62 -7.10 -13.77
CA VAL A 14 -16.58 -8.10 -14.01
C VAL A 14 -16.23 -8.88 -12.74
N VAL A 15 -16.12 -8.23 -11.57
CA VAL A 15 -15.93 -8.95 -10.29
C VAL A 15 -17.10 -9.87 -10.03
N THR A 16 -18.35 -9.41 -10.20
CA THR A 16 -19.53 -10.27 -9.99
C THR A 16 -19.49 -11.47 -10.92
N ALA A 17 -19.25 -11.28 -12.22
CA ALA A 17 -19.21 -12.37 -13.19
C ALA A 17 -18.04 -13.34 -12.93
N ALA A 18 -16.84 -12.83 -12.63
CA ALA A 18 -15.64 -13.65 -12.43
C ALA A 18 -15.63 -14.38 -11.07
N PHE A 19 -16.06 -13.70 -9.99
CA PHE A 19 -16.01 -14.22 -8.61
C PHE A 19 -17.29 -14.94 -8.18
N SER A 20 -18.39 -14.84 -8.94
CA SER A 20 -19.57 -15.72 -8.76
C SER A 20 -19.35 -17.16 -9.22
N SER A 21 -18.14 -17.51 -9.63
CA SER A 21 -17.83 -18.87 -10.05
C SER A 21 -18.04 -19.86 -8.91
N LYS A 22 -18.40 -21.09 -9.25
CA LYS A 22 -18.53 -22.20 -8.29
C LYS A 22 -17.26 -22.45 -7.46
N TYR A 23 -16.11 -21.93 -7.91
CA TYR A 23 -14.81 -22.05 -7.26
C TYR A 23 -14.65 -21.11 -6.05
N LEU A 24 -15.55 -20.13 -5.90
CA LEU A 24 -15.58 -19.18 -4.79
C LEU A 24 -16.92 -19.23 -4.05
N PRO A 25 -17.32 -20.40 -3.50
CA PRO A 25 -18.56 -20.49 -2.77
C PRO A 25 -18.48 -19.66 -1.48
N PRO A 26 -19.63 -19.24 -0.92
CA PRO A 26 -19.66 -18.65 0.40
C PRO A 26 -19.01 -19.59 1.43
N THR A 27 -18.03 -19.11 2.19
CA THR A 27 -17.27 -19.92 3.16
C THR A 27 -17.63 -19.51 4.59
N ARG A 28 -17.79 -20.49 5.48
CA ARG A 28 -18.06 -20.20 6.90
C ARG A 28 -16.73 -20.03 7.64
N MET A 29 -16.49 -18.85 8.20
CA MET A 29 -15.30 -18.57 9.00
C MET A 29 -15.38 -19.22 10.38
N ALA A 30 -14.25 -19.34 11.08
CA ALA A 30 -14.18 -19.85 12.45
C ALA A 30 -15.06 -19.06 13.44
N SER A 31 -15.32 -17.78 13.16
CA SER A 31 -16.24 -16.93 13.91
C SER A 31 -17.73 -17.25 13.69
N GLY A 32 -18.05 -18.18 12.79
CA GLY A 32 -19.40 -18.55 12.40
C GLY A 32 -20.02 -17.65 11.32
N LYS A 33 -19.40 -16.52 10.98
CA LYS A 33 -19.83 -15.61 9.90
C LYS A 33 -19.56 -16.22 8.53
N THR A 34 -20.52 -16.09 7.62
CA THR A 34 -20.34 -16.45 6.20
C THR A 34 -19.62 -15.33 5.46
N ARG A 35 -18.57 -15.70 4.73
CA ARG A 35 -17.76 -14.87 3.85
C ARG A 35 -18.24 -15.05 2.42
N TYR A 36 -18.63 -13.96 1.78
CA TYR A 36 -19.02 -13.93 0.38
C TYR A 36 -17.92 -13.23 -0.42
N PRO A 37 -17.14 -13.95 -1.24
CA PRO A 37 -15.98 -13.38 -1.94
C PRO A 37 -16.32 -12.13 -2.76
N VAL A 38 -17.41 -12.15 -3.53
CA VAL A 38 -17.88 -11.00 -4.32
C VAL A 38 -18.18 -9.79 -3.43
N GLU A 39 -18.92 -10.00 -2.33
CA GLU A 39 -19.29 -8.90 -1.43
C GLU A 39 -18.09 -8.30 -0.72
N GLU A 40 -17.09 -9.13 -0.37
CA GLU A 40 -15.86 -8.65 0.26
C GLU A 40 -14.97 -7.89 -0.72
N THR A 41 -14.87 -8.35 -1.96
CA THR A 41 -14.09 -7.68 -3.00
C THR A 41 -14.70 -6.32 -3.37
N LEU A 42 -16.02 -6.21 -3.38
CA LEU A 42 -16.77 -4.98 -3.68
C LEU A 42 -17.18 -4.20 -2.42
N LYS A 43 -16.57 -4.53 -1.28
CA LYS A 43 -16.94 -3.92 -0.01
C LYS A 43 -16.38 -2.51 0.05
N GLN A 44 -17.27 -1.53 0.16
CA GLN A 44 -16.88 -0.19 0.57
C GLN A 44 -16.26 -0.22 1.98
N SER A 45 -15.02 0.24 2.06
CA SER A 45 -14.25 0.30 3.29
C SER A 45 -14.28 1.73 3.86
N SER A 46 -14.02 1.88 5.16
CA SER A 46 -13.82 3.23 5.71
C SER A 46 -12.62 3.91 5.05
N TYR A 47 -12.56 5.24 5.00
CA TYR A 47 -11.40 5.97 4.48
C TYR A 47 -10.08 5.47 5.10
N LEU A 48 -10.07 5.25 6.41
CA LEU A 48 -8.90 4.75 7.15
C LEU A 48 -8.45 3.37 6.64
N GLU A 49 -9.38 2.43 6.51
CA GLU A 49 -9.10 1.08 6.01
C GLU A 49 -8.65 1.12 4.55
N ASN A 50 -9.34 1.91 3.73
CA ASN A 50 -9.09 2.09 2.31
C ASN A 50 -7.68 2.64 2.04
N VAL A 51 -7.35 3.81 2.60
CA VAL A 51 -6.04 4.45 2.43
C VAL A 51 -4.92 3.63 3.07
N GLY A 52 -5.18 2.99 4.21
CA GLY A 52 -4.23 2.07 4.82
C GLY A 52 -3.90 0.87 3.93
N ASN A 53 -4.88 0.32 3.22
CA ASN A 53 -4.66 -0.76 2.25
C ASN A 53 -3.97 -0.25 0.97
N ILE A 54 -4.31 0.95 0.51
CA ILE A 54 -3.62 1.60 -0.62
C ILE A 54 -2.13 1.77 -0.31
N PHE A 55 -1.75 2.29 0.87
CA PHE A 55 -0.33 2.45 1.22
C PHE A 55 0.44 1.11 1.22
N LYS A 56 -0.17 0.05 1.78
CA LYS A 56 0.42 -1.30 1.75
C LYS A 56 0.62 -1.82 0.32
N ASP A 57 -0.30 -1.51 -0.58
CA ASP A 57 -0.23 -1.96 -1.96
C ASP A 57 0.72 -1.12 -2.81
N LEU A 58 0.70 0.20 -2.64
CA LEU A 58 1.60 1.12 -3.32
C LEU A 58 3.05 0.72 -3.10
N SER A 59 3.47 0.47 -1.85
CA SER A 59 4.88 0.16 -1.53
C SER A 59 5.44 -1.08 -2.22
N ARG A 60 4.57 -2.01 -2.64
CA ARG A 60 4.92 -3.26 -3.30
C ARG A 60 4.54 -3.30 -4.77
N THR A 61 3.93 -2.24 -5.29
CA THR A 61 3.42 -2.21 -6.66
C THR A 61 4.57 -1.91 -7.63
N PRO A 62 4.81 -2.78 -8.62
CA PRO A 62 5.60 -2.41 -9.80
C PRO A 62 4.87 -1.32 -10.60
N PHE A 63 5.49 -0.15 -10.70
CA PHE A 63 4.98 0.97 -11.49
C PHE A 63 5.93 1.27 -12.66
N LEU A 64 5.39 1.29 -13.87
CA LEU A 64 6.10 1.61 -15.11
C LEU A 64 5.81 3.07 -15.52
N PRO A 65 6.79 3.98 -15.41
CA PRO A 65 6.65 5.36 -15.86
C PRO A 65 6.35 5.41 -17.36
N THR A 66 5.21 6.00 -17.71
CA THR A 66 4.64 6.05 -19.05
C THR A 66 3.96 7.40 -19.25
N ASN A 67 3.83 7.85 -20.49
CA ASN A 67 3.17 9.11 -20.83
C ASN A 67 3.70 10.33 -20.04
N GLY A 68 5.01 10.36 -19.78
CA GLY A 68 5.67 11.42 -19.00
C GLY A 68 5.31 11.48 -17.51
N LYS A 69 4.51 10.53 -16.99
CA LYS A 69 4.11 10.47 -15.59
C LYS A 69 5.17 9.76 -14.75
N THR A 70 5.39 10.29 -13.55
CA THR A 70 6.40 9.78 -12.61
C THR A 70 5.75 8.98 -11.48
N GLY A 71 6.59 8.32 -10.67
CA GLY A 71 6.12 7.66 -9.44
C GLY A 71 5.47 8.64 -8.45
N ASP A 72 5.84 9.93 -8.48
CA ASP A 72 5.18 10.95 -7.66
C ASP A 72 3.75 11.18 -8.11
N ASN A 73 3.50 11.25 -9.43
CA ASN A 73 2.14 11.35 -9.97
C ASN A 73 1.31 10.14 -9.54
N PHE A 74 1.88 8.95 -9.68
CA PHE A 74 1.24 7.70 -9.30
C PHE A 74 0.79 7.67 -7.85
N VAL A 75 1.68 8.08 -6.92
CA VAL A 75 1.35 8.18 -5.49
C VAL A 75 0.24 9.19 -5.26
N ARG A 76 0.35 10.40 -5.83
CA ARG A 76 -0.62 11.48 -5.65
C ARG A 76 -2.02 11.08 -6.10
N ASP A 77 -2.14 10.42 -7.25
CA ASP A 77 -3.43 10.00 -7.78
C ASP A 77 -4.10 8.94 -6.88
N TRP A 78 -3.32 8.00 -6.33
CA TRP A 78 -3.84 6.97 -5.42
C TRP A 78 -4.19 7.48 -4.03
N VAL A 79 -3.35 8.30 -3.39
CA VAL A 79 -3.67 8.82 -2.05
C VAL A 79 -4.87 9.77 -2.07
N ASN A 80 -5.13 10.40 -3.22
CA ASN A 80 -6.26 11.30 -3.42
C ASN A 80 -7.45 10.61 -4.11
N THR A 81 -7.45 9.27 -4.24
CA THR A 81 -8.55 8.55 -4.88
C THR A 81 -9.92 8.94 -4.28
N PRO A 82 -10.94 9.18 -5.12
CA PRO A 82 -12.31 9.39 -4.65
C PRO A 82 -12.99 8.08 -4.21
N SER A 83 -12.44 6.91 -4.55
CA SER A 83 -13.09 5.62 -4.32
C SER A 83 -12.76 5.04 -2.94
N TYR A 84 -13.79 4.52 -2.28
CA TYR A 84 -13.68 3.72 -1.04
C TYR A 84 -13.79 2.21 -1.29
N ASP A 85 -13.88 1.82 -2.56
CA ASP A 85 -13.94 0.44 -3.00
C ASP A 85 -12.55 0.03 -3.52
N PHE A 86 -11.69 -0.27 -2.55
CA PHE A 86 -10.35 -0.79 -2.79
C PHE A 86 -10.24 -2.20 -2.25
N ALA A 87 -10.10 -3.15 -3.16
CA ALA A 87 -9.57 -4.46 -2.87
C ALA A 87 -8.05 -4.47 -3.11
N GLN A 88 -7.34 -5.17 -2.24
CA GLN A 88 -5.93 -5.42 -2.41
C GLN A 88 -5.66 -6.08 -3.79
N GLY A 89 -4.74 -5.50 -4.56
CA GLY A 89 -4.43 -5.89 -5.94
C GLY A 89 -5.16 -5.09 -7.02
N ASN A 90 -6.08 -4.18 -6.68
CA ASN A 90 -6.76 -3.34 -7.68
C ASN A 90 -5.78 -2.45 -8.47
N ILE A 91 -4.67 -2.03 -7.83
CA ILE A 91 -3.68 -1.14 -8.44
C ILE A 91 -3.10 -1.70 -9.74
N THR A 92 -2.78 -3.00 -9.76
CA THR A 92 -2.14 -3.69 -10.89
C THR A 92 -3.10 -4.64 -11.60
N ALA A 93 -4.40 -4.63 -11.27
CA ALA A 93 -5.32 -5.73 -11.60
C ALA A 93 -4.88 -7.11 -11.04
N GLY A 94 -3.90 -7.15 -10.14
CA GLY A 94 -3.40 -8.37 -9.51
C GLY A 94 -4.40 -9.06 -8.57
N LEU A 95 -5.52 -8.43 -8.23
CA LEU A 95 -6.64 -9.06 -7.50
C LEU A 95 -7.07 -10.38 -8.17
N TYR A 96 -7.11 -10.43 -9.50
CA TYR A 96 -7.58 -11.60 -10.24
C TYR A 96 -6.61 -12.78 -10.19
N HIS A 97 -5.37 -12.56 -9.74
CA HIS A 97 -4.45 -13.64 -9.40
C HIS A 97 -4.99 -14.52 -8.27
N PHE A 98 -5.73 -13.94 -7.31
CA PHE A 98 -6.36 -14.72 -6.25
C PHE A 98 -7.37 -15.72 -6.81
N LEU A 99 -8.19 -15.29 -7.78
CA LEU A 99 -9.13 -16.19 -8.48
C LEU A 99 -8.38 -17.32 -9.17
N PHE A 100 -7.27 -17.00 -9.85
CA PHE A 100 -6.42 -18.02 -10.48
C PHE A 100 -5.89 -19.00 -9.44
N GLY A 101 -5.31 -18.53 -8.33
CA GLY A 101 -4.80 -19.39 -7.26
C GLY A 101 -5.86 -20.30 -6.63
N VAL A 102 -7.08 -19.80 -6.43
CA VAL A 102 -8.21 -20.61 -5.94
C VAL A 102 -8.70 -21.60 -6.99
N PHE A 103 -8.64 -21.27 -8.28
CA PHE A 103 -8.96 -22.23 -9.33
C PHE A 103 -7.91 -23.34 -9.41
N MET A 104 -6.62 -22.97 -9.35
CA MET A 104 -5.54 -23.95 -9.28
C MET A 104 -5.80 -24.87 -8.08
N ALA A 105 -6.25 -24.29 -6.95
CA ALA A 105 -6.93 -24.89 -5.78
C ALA A 105 -7.70 -26.21 -5.93
N ASP A 106 -8.43 -26.32 -7.04
CA ASP A 106 -9.66 -27.08 -7.09
C ASP A 106 -9.45 -28.49 -7.66
N PRO A 107 -9.95 -29.55 -6.97
CA PRO A 107 -9.88 -30.93 -7.45
C PRO A 107 -10.52 -31.14 -8.83
N ASP A 108 -11.49 -30.32 -9.22
CA ASP A 108 -12.15 -30.38 -10.53
C ASP A 108 -11.19 -30.11 -11.69
N LEU A 109 -10.05 -29.46 -11.44
CA LEU A 109 -8.97 -29.27 -12.41
C LEU A 109 -8.42 -30.61 -12.95
N VAL A 110 -8.46 -31.66 -12.12
CA VAL A 110 -7.85 -32.97 -12.36
C VAL A 110 -8.89 -34.03 -12.80
N LYS A 111 -10.13 -33.61 -13.10
CA LYS A 111 -11.19 -34.53 -13.54
C LYS A 111 -10.89 -35.19 -14.89
N GLU A 112 -11.36 -36.42 -15.04
CA GLU A 112 -11.23 -37.23 -16.24
C GLU A 112 -11.68 -36.46 -17.50
N GLY A 113 -10.86 -36.46 -18.54
CA GLY A 113 -11.11 -35.71 -19.78
C GLY A 113 -10.40 -34.36 -19.89
N THR A 114 -9.76 -33.85 -18.84
CA THR A 114 -8.90 -32.64 -18.93
C THR A 114 -7.47 -32.94 -19.39
N GLY A 115 -7.07 -34.21 -19.41
CA GLY A 115 -5.70 -34.64 -19.73
C GLY A 115 -4.68 -34.46 -18.60
N ARG A 116 -5.10 -33.97 -17.42
CA ARG A 116 -4.27 -33.72 -16.23
C ARG A 116 -4.36 -34.93 -15.26
N LYS A 117 -3.29 -35.28 -14.53
CA LYS A 117 -3.21 -36.56 -13.77
C LYS A 117 -3.02 -36.35 -12.25
N GLU A 118 -3.88 -36.94 -11.42
CA GLU A 118 -3.78 -37.14 -9.96
C GLU A 118 -3.40 -35.99 -8.99
N GLU A 119 -3.73 -36.22 -7.72
CA GLU A 119 -3.77 -35.29 -6.57
C GLU A 119 -2.41 -34.61 -6.23
N GLU A 120 -1.28 -35.26 -6.51
CA GLU A 120 0.07 -34.67 -6.33
C GLU A 120 0.36 -33.50 -7.31
N GLN A 121 -0.40 -33.38 -8.40
CA GLN A 121 -0.22 -32.29 -9.35
C GLN A 121 -0.80 -30.95 -8.87
N PHE A 122 -1.76 -30.92 -7.94
CA PHE A 122 -2.31 -29.64 -7.47
C PHE A 122 -1.23 -28.74 -6.85
N THR A 123 -0.52 -29.28 -5.86
CA THR A 123 0.57 -28.56 -5.19
C THR A 123 1.65 -28.17 -6.21
N LYS A 124 1.92 -29.02 -7.20
CA LYS A 124 2.86 -28.73 -8.29
C LYS A 124 2.39 -27.55 -9.15
N TYR A 125 1.13 -27.54 -9.58
CA TYR A 125 0.58 -26.47 -10.41
C TYR A 125 0.51 -25.14 -9.66
N TYR A 126 0.09 -25.17 -8.39
CA TYR A 126 0.09 -23.99 -7.53
C TYR A 126 1.51 -23.45 -7.30
N ALA A 127 2.48 -24.32 -7.02
CA ALA A 127 3.89 -23.92 -6.86
C ALA A 127 4.52 -23.35 -8.14
N ASN A 128 4.02 -23.77 -9.31
CA ASN A 128 4.48 -23.30 -10.63
C ASN A 128 3.59 -22.18 -11.21
N THR A 129 2.70 -21.61 -10.39
CA THR A 129 1.94 -20.43 -10.76
C THR A 129 2.83 -19.20 -10.66
N LYS A 130 2.89 -18.43 -11.74
CA LYS A 130 3.59 -17.15 -11.83
C LYS A 130 2.60 -16.03 -12.14
N LYS A 131 3.07 -14.80 -11.95
CA LYS A 131 2.32 -13.58 -12.22
C LYS A 131 3.29 -12.53 -12.72
N VAL A 132 2.88 -11.85 -13.79
CA VAL A 132 3.43 -10.56 -14.20
C VAL A 132 2.32 -9.53 -14.01
N ASP A 133 2.57 -8.50 -13.23
CA ASP A 133 1.63 -7.40 -13.06
C ASP A 133 2.36 -6.08 -12.92
N LEU A 134 1.73 -4.99 -13.37
CA LEU A 134 2.24 -3.63 -13.24
C LEU A 134 1.12 -2.60 -13.30
N ALA A 135 1.41 -1.43 -12.75
CA ALA A 135 0.61 -0.22 -12.93
C ALA A 135 1.32 0.72 -13.92
N TYR A 136 0.52 1.45 -14.70
CA TYR A 136 1.01 2.36 -15.74
C TYR A 136 -0.02 3.45 -16.02
N TYR A 137 0.38 4.49 -16.74
CA TYR A 137 -0.54 5.44 -17.34
C TYR A 137 -0.68 5.10 -18.82
N ASN A 138 -1.93 5.03 -19.30
CA ASN A 138 -2.17 4.84 -20.72
C ASN A 138 -1.78 6.12 -21.51
N ASP A 139 -1.85 6.06 -22.83
CA ASP A 139 -1.43 7.18 -23.69
C ASP A 139 -2.35 8.41 -23.56
N GLU A 140 -3.55 8.23 -23.01
CA GLU A 140 -4.51 9.28 -22.64
C GLU A 140 -4.23 9.88 -21.25
N GLY A 141 -3.30 9.31 -20.48
CA GLY A 141 -2.91 9.75 -19.15
C GLY A 141 -3.81 9.23 -18.03
N ILE A 142 -4.59 8.17 -18.30
CA ILE A 142 -5.45 7.48 -17.34
C ILE A 142 -4.65 6.38 -16.65
N LEU A 143 -4.74 6.32 -15.32
CA LEU A 143 -4.06 5.30 -14.54
C LEU A 143 -4.71 3.93 -14.71
N CYS A 144 -3.89 2.94 -15.06
CA CYS A 144 -4.31 1.59 -15.42
C CYS A 144 -3.48 0.54 -14.66
N GLY A 145 -4.06 -0.64 -14.51
CA GLY A 145 -3.41 -1.85 -14.02
C GLY A 145 -3.51 -2.96 -15.04
N VAL A 146 -2.48 -3.80 -15.14
CA VAL A 146 -2.48 -5.02 -15.96
C VAL A 146 -1.83 -6.16 -15.18
N SER A 147 -2.45 -7.33 -15.24
CA SER A 147 -1.94 -8.56 -14.64
C SER A 147 -2.15 -9.74 -15.58
N LEU A 148 -1.16 -10.61 -15.68
CA LEU A 148 -1.22 -11.90 -16.34
C LEU A 148 -0.66 -12.95 -15.38
N SER A 149 -1.53 -13.87 -14.95
CA SER A 149 -1.19 -15.03 -14.11
C SER A 149 -1.22 -16.28 -14.95
N TYR A 150 -0.25 -17.17 -14.79
CA TYR A 150 -0.09 -18.36 -15.64
C TYR A 150 0.60 -19.50 -14.90
N CYS A 151 0.43 -20.72 -15.40
CA CYS A 151 1.16 -21.88 -14.92
C CYS A 151 2.31 -22.24 -15.88
N ILE A 152 3.53 -22.39 -15.35
CA ILE A 152 4.69 -22.79 -16.16
C ILE A 152 4.52 -24.22 -16.70
N GLU A 153 3.99 -25.12 -15.88
CA GLU A 153 3.84 -26.55 -16.22
C GLU A 153 2.72 -26.80 -17.24
N ASP A 154 1.71 -25.93 -17.26
CA ASP A 154 0.61 -25.99 -18.21
C ASP A 154 0.31 -24.58 -18.74
N PRO A 155 0.95 -24.16 -19.84
CA PRO A 155 0.73 -22.86 -20.47
C PRO A 155 -0.69 -22.65 -21.00
N SER A 156 -1.54 -23.70 -21.00
CA SER A 156 -2.97 -23.58 -21.29
C SER A 156 -3.79 -23.12 -20.08
N LEU A 157 -3.16 -22.85 -18.92
CA LEU A 157 -3.80 -22.35 -17.72
C LEU A 157 -3.29 -20.94 -17.39
N TRP A 158 -4.14 -19.94 -17.60
CA TRP A 158 -3.81 -18.55 -17.36
C TRP A 158 -5.06 -17.67 -17.20
N VAL A 159 -4.84 -16.50 -16.61
CA VAL A 159 -5.80 -15.39 -16.48
C VAL A 159 -5.05 -14.10 -16.82
N ALA A 160 -5.63 -13.28 -17.68
CA ALA A 160 -5.17 -11.91 -17.92
C ALA A 160 -6.27 -10.93 -17.57
N CYS A 161 -5.92 -9.84 -16.92
CA CYS A 161 -6.85 -8.77 -16.61
C CYS A 161 -6.19 -7.42 -16.76
N THR A 162 -6.96 -6.45 -17.24
CA THR A 162 -6.58 -5.04 -17.18
C THR A 162 -7.76 -4.22 -16.69
N ILE A 163 -7.45 -3.27 -15.82
CA ILE A 163 -8.39 -2.31 -15.24
C ILE A 163 -7.92 -0.92 -15.70
N ARG A 164 -8.77 -0.17 -16.39
CA ARG A 164 -8.54 1.25 -16.68
C ARG A 164 -9.22 2.11 -15.63
N ASN A 165 -8.64 3.29 -15.37
CA ASN A 165 -9.11 4.23 -14.34
C ASN A 165 -9.12 3.62 -12.93
N THR A 166 -8.01 2.99 -12.51
CA THR A 166 -7.94 2.23 -11.25
C THR A 166 -8.24 3.07 -9.99
N VAL A 167 -8.04 4.40 -10.05
CA VAL A 167 -8.38 5.35 -8.98
C VAL A 167 -9.87 5.74 -8.95
N GLY A 168 -10.63 5.46 -10.01
CA GLY A 168 -12.05 5.79 -10.10
C GLY A 168 -12.93 4.92 -9.19
N ASN A 169 -14.22 5.25 -9.12
CA ASN A 169 -15.21 4.37 -8.48
C ASN A 169 -15.37 3.08 -9.31
N PRO A 170 -15.87 1.98 -8.74
CA PRO A 170 -16.07 0.72 -9.47
C PRO A 170 -16.86 0.85 -10.77
N GLU A 171 -17.87 1.72 -10.79
CA GLU A 171 -18.72 1.97 -11.96
C GLU A 171 -17.97 2.74 -13.07
N ASP A 172 -16.89 3.45 -12.72
CA ASP A 172 -16.06 4.26 -13.63
C ASP A 172 -14.80 3.51 -14.11
N ARG A 173 -14.61 2.26 -13.68
CA ARG A 173 -13.46 1.40 -14.00
C ARG A 173 -13.82 0.45 -15.13
N ASP A 174 -13.27 0.66 -16.31
CA ASP A 174 -13.42 -0.31 -17.40
C ASP A 174 -12.48 -1.50 -17.19
N VAL A 175 -13.03 -2.70 -17.22
CA VAL A 175 -12.27 -3.93 -16.98
C VAL A 175 -12.43 -4.88 -18.16
N LEU A 176 -11.28 -5.40 -18.61
CA LEU A 176 -11.20 -6.58 -19.47
C LEU A 176 -10.62 -7.73 -18.65
N PHE A 177 -11.35 -8.82 -18.57
CA PHE A 177 -10.91 -10.06 -17.96
C PHE A 177 -10.93 -11.17 -19.01
N LEU A 178 -9.83 -11.89 -19.11
CA LEU A 178 -9.62 -13.01 -20.00
C LEU A 178 -9.15 -14.20 -19.19
N SER A 179 -9.71 -15.37 -19.45
CA SER A 179 -9.22 -16.62 -18.86
C SER A 179 -9.41 -17.76 -19.82
N THR A 180 -8.72 -18.86 -19.54
CA THR A 180 -8.99 -20.12 -20.22
C THR A 180 -10.44 -20.53 -19.99
N ALA A 181 -11.09 -21.12 -21.00
CA ALA A 181 -12.53 -21.39 -20.99
C ALA A 181 -12.99 -22.30 -19.84
N GLU A 182 -12.06 -23.09 -19.29
CA GLU A 182 -12.27 -24.03 -18.19
C GLU A 182 -12.41 -23.33 -16.83
N LEU A 183 -11.74 -22.18 -16.65
CA LEU A 183 -11.66 -21.48 -15.37
C LEU A 183 -12.99 -20.82 -14.98
N ILE A 184 -13.65 -20.22 -15.97
CA ILE A 184 -14.98 -19.64 -15.80
C ILE A 184 -15.94 -20.40 -16.70
N LYS A 185 -16.79 -21.21 -16.08
CA LYS A 185 -17.86 -21.91 -16.81
C LYS A 185 -18.91 -20.91 -17.30
N HIS A 186 -19.38 -21.13 -18.52
CA HIS A 186 -20.53 -20.42 -19.06
C HIS A 186 -21.76 -20.75 -18.22
N ASP A 187 -22.36 -19.73 -17.60
CA ASP A 187 -23.73 -19.82 -17.12
C ASP A 187 -24.59 -19.21 -18.21
N SER A 188 -25.55 -19.96 -18.76
CA SER A 188 -26.47 -19.46 -19.79
C SER A 188 -27.29 -18.25 -19.35
N ALA A 189 -27.38 -17.99 -18.04
CA ALA A 189 -28.01 -16.80 -17.50
C ALA A 189 -27.10 -15.56 -17.51
N ASP A 190 -25.77 -15.74 -17.54
CA ASP A 190 -24.80 -14.66 -17.41
C ASP A 190 -24.23 -14.25 -18.77
N LYS A 191 -24.86 -13.24 -19.38
CA LYS A 191 -24.50 -12.70 -20.70
C LYS A 191 -23.11 -12.07 -20.75
N GLN A 192 -22.45 -11.82 -19.61
CA GLN A 192 -21.12 -11.22 -19.59
C GLN A 192 -19.99 -12.22 -19.91
N LYS A 193 -20.29 -13.53 -19.91
CA LYS A 193 -19.31 -14.62 -20.04
C LYS A 193 -19.15 -15.10 -21.49
N GLU A 194 -18.68 -14.21 -22.36
CA GLU A 194 -18.49 -14.50 -23.78
C GLU A 194 -17.40 -15.56 -24.02
N LEU A 195 -17.65 -16.47 -24.96
CA LEU A 195 -16.69 -17.46 -25.42
C LEU A 195 -16.18 -17.03 -26.79
N VAL A 196 -14.91 -16.67 -26.86
CA VAL A 196 -14.28 -16.08 -28.04
C VAL A 196 -13.15 -16.96 -28.56
N GLU A 197 -12.86 -16.87 -29.86
CA GLU A 197 -11.76 -17.60 -30.48
C GLU A 197 -10.42 -17.01 -30.04
N SER A 198 -9.46 -17.87 -29.68
CA SER A 198 -8.16 -17.44 -29.16
C SER A 198 -7.38 -16.50 -30.08
N GLY A 199 -7.53 -16.63 -31.41
CA GLY A 199 -6.80 -15.87 -32.40
C GLY A 199 -7.03 -14.35 -32.37
N THR A 200 -8.19 -13.87 -31.89
CA THR A 200 -8.47 -12.42 -31.81
C THR A 200 -8.17 -11.84 -30.42
N VAL A 201 -8.08 -12.69 -29.40
CA VAL A 201 -8.03 -12.27 -28.00
C VAL A 201 -6.73 -11.54 -27.67
N ALA A 202 -5.60 -11.97 -28.22
CA ALA A 202 -4.33 -11.29 -28.02
C ALA A 202 -4.40 -9.83 -28.51
N GLN A 203 -4.95 -9.62 -29.71
CA GLN A 203 -5.11 -8.27 -30.27
C GLN A 203 -6.09 -7.42 -29.46
N GLU A 204 -7.21 -8.00 -29.02
CA GLU A 204 -8.18 -7.31 -28.15
C GLU A 204 -7.57 -6.91 -26.80
N PHE A 205 -6.78 -7.79 -26.19
CA PHE A 205 -6.05 -7.52 -24.95
C PHE A 205 -5.11 -6.34 -25.11
N LEU A 206 -4.24 -6.39 -26.13
CA LEU A 206 -3.28 -5.32 -26.41
C LEU A 206 -3.97 -3.99 -26.73
N ALA A 207 -5.06 -4.01 -27.51
CA ALA A 207 -5.83 -2.82 -27.84
C ALA A 207 -6.53 -2.20 -26.61
N PHE A 208 -6.94 -3.01 -25.63
CA PHE A 208 -7.57 -2.53 -24.40
C PHE A 208 -6.59 -1.82 -23.48
N LEU A 209 -5.28 -2.13 -23.53
CA LEU A 209 -4.27 -1.47 -22.72
C LEU A 209 -4.19 0.04 -23.00
N LYS A 210 -4.52 0.48 -24.22
CA LYS A 210 -4.44 1.89 -24.64
C LYS A 210 -3.08 2.53 -24.37
N SER A 211 -2.02 1.72 -24.37
CA SER A 211 -0.64 2.21 -24.35
C SER A 211 0.20 1.43 -25.33
N GLU A 212 0.76 2.11 -26.32
CA GLU A 212 1.66 1.49 -27.31
C GLU A 212 2.87 0.83 -26.63
N SER A 213 3.47 1.54 -25.65
CA SER A 213 4.64 1.04 -24.92
C SER A 213 4.34 -0.22 -24.11
N VAL A 214 3.22 -0.26 -23.40
CA VAL A 214 2.82 -1.42 -22.58
C VAL A 214 2.32 -2.56 -23.47
N ALA A 215 1.60 -2.25 -24.56
CA ALA A 215 1.20 -3.26 -25.53
C ALA A 215 2.41 -3.95 -26.17
N ALA A 216 3.47 -3.20 -26.51
CA ALA A 216 4.71 -3.79 -27.01
C ALA A 216 5.38 -4.74 -26.00
N LEU A 217 5.32 -4.43 -24.70
CA LEU A 217 5.85 -5.32 -23.65
C LEU A 217 5.10 -6.65 -23.58
N PHE A 218 3.77 -6.60 -23.71
CA PHE A 218 2.91 -7.78 -23.66
C PHE A 218 2.70 -8.46 -25.03
N ALA A 219 3.31 -7.95 -26.10
CA ALA A 219 3.26 -8.59 -27.41
C ALA A 219 3.78 -10.04 -27.33
N ASP A 220 3.10 -10.93 -28.05
CA ASP A 220 3.39 -12.37 -28.13
C ASP A 220 3.34 -13.15 -26.81
N THR A 221 2.79 -12.55 -25.73
CA THR A 221 2.59 -13.25 -24.45
C THR A 221 1.41 -14.22 -24.47
N ILE A 222 0.39 -13.93 -25.28
CA ILE A 222 -0.76 -14.81 -25.53
C ILE A 222 -0.67 -15.25 -26.99
N LEU A 223 -0.59 -16.57 -27.21
CA LEU A 223 -0.46 -17.17 -28.52
C LEU A 223 -1.83 -17.35 -29.19
N GLU A 224 -1.85 -17.42 -30.53
CA GLU A 224 -3.08 -17.63 -31.31
C GLU A 224 -3.81 -18.94 -30.98
N ASP A 225 -3.09 -19.93 -30.43
CA ASP A 225 -3.64 -21.20 -29.97
C ASP A 225 -4.21 -21.14 -28.54
N GLY A 226 -4.31 -19.96 -27.95
CA GLY A 226 -4.91 -19.74 -26.63
C GLY A 226 -4.03 -20.18 -25.46
N ARG A 227 -2.77 -20.58 -25.69
CA ARG A 227 -1.76 -20.75 -24.63
C ARG A 227 -1.01 -19.45 -24.40
N VAL A 228 -0.31 -19.36 -23.27
CA VAL A 228 0.66 -18.29 -23.05
C VAL A 228 2.06 -18.70 -23.50
N ASN A 229 2.86 -17.72 -23.91
CA ASN A 229 4.28 -17.89 -24.19
C ASN A 229 5.08 -17.73 -22.89
N VAL A 230 5.44 -18.85 -22.25
CA VAL A 230 6.13 -18.85 -20.95
C VAL A 230 7.50 -18.17 -21.03
N GLU A 231 8.29 -18.46 -22.06
CA GLU A 231 9.62 -17.86 -22.25
C GLU A 231 9.51 -16.33 -22.35
N ARG A 232 8.58 -15.85 -23.18
CA ARG A 232 8.33 -14.41 -23.32
C ARG A 232 7.88 -13.75 -22.02
N LEU A 233 7.07 -14.44 -21.21
CA LEU A 233 6.62 -13.93 -19.90
C LEU A 233 7.75 -13.91 -18.87
N GLU A 234 8.66 -14.88 -18.89
CA GLU A 234 9.86 -14.89 -18.04
C GLU A 234 10.84 -13.77 -18.44
N GLU A 235 11.03 -13.55 -19.75
CA GLU A 235 11.76 -12.39 -20.26
C GLU A 235 11.12 -11.08 -19.80
N LEU A 236 9.80 -10.92 -19.97
CA LEU A 236 9.08 -9.72 -19.55
C LEU A 236 9.26 -9.48 -18.05
N ASN A 237 9.08 -10.51 -17.23
CA ASN A 237 9.30 -10.40 -15.79
C ASN A 237 10.74 -9.99 -15.45
N THR A 238 11.73 -10.52 -16.16
CA THR A 238 13.14 -10.14 -16.00
C THR A 238 13.36 -8.67 -16.37
N HIS A 239 12.90 -8.24 -17.54
CA HIS A 239 12.97 -6.85 -17.99
C HIS A 239 12.29 -5.89 -17.00
N LEU A 240 11.11 -6.24 -16.47
CA LEU A 240 10.43 -5.44 -15.46
C LEU A 240 11.25 -5.32 -14.16
N ASN A 241 11.95 -6.37 -13.75
CA ASN A 241 12.86 -6.28 -12.59
C ASN A 241 14.09 -5.42 -12.88
N GLU A 242 14.63 -5.49 -14.10
CA GLU A 242 15.81 -4.72 -14.54
C GLU A 242 15.51 -3.24 -14.79
N MET A 243 14.31 -2.90 -15.22
CA MET A 243 13.85 -1.51 -15.41
C MET A 243 13.84 -0.69 -14.11
N HIS A 244 14.22 -1.29 -12.98
CA HIS A 244 14.21 -0.68 -11.65
C HIS A 244 12.89 0.05 -11.42
N LEU A 245 11.77 -0.62 -11.75
CA LEU A 245 10.43 -0.07 -11.57
C LEU A 245 10.39 0.61 -10.21
N ILE A 246 9.93 1.86 -10.22
CA ILE A 246 10.12 2.77 -9.09
C ILE A 246 9.60 2.05 -7.85
N ASN A 247 10.50 1.72 -6.93
CA ASN A 247 10.08 1.18 -5.64
C ASN A 247 9.36 2.32 -4.92
N ILE A 248 8.04 2.34 -5.02
CA ILE A 248 7.20 3.39 -4.48
C ILE A 248 7.39 3.50 -2.97
N GLY A 249 7.75 2.41 -2.27
CA GLY A 249 8.11 2.46 -0.85
C GLY A 249 9.34 3.33 -0.53
N ARG A 250 10.24 3.52 -1.51
CA ARG A 250 11.42 4.42 -1.40
C ARG A 250 11.16 5.82 -1.93
N ASN A 251 10.01 6.05 -2.54
CA ASN A 251 9.64 7.34 -3.08
C ASN A 251 9.37 8.34 -1.93
N LYS A 252 9.95 9.55 -2.04
CA LYS A 252 9.85 10.58 -0.98
C LYS A 252 8.41 11.09 -0.81
N VAL A 253 7.67 11.22 -1.91
CA VAL A 253 6.26 11.64 -1.91
C VAL A 253 5.43 10.61 -1.13
N PHE A 254 5.61 9.32 -1.42
CA PHE A 254 5.00 8.21 -0.68
C PHE A 254 5.33 8.24 0.82
N GLN A 255 6.62 8.25 1.17
CA GLN A 255 7.05 8.20 2.58
C GLN A 255 6.51 9.38 3.40
N THR A 256 6.44 10.56 2.80
CA THR A 256 5.92 11.76 3.47
C THR A 256 4.43 11.61 3.79
N ARG A 257 3.66 11.09 2.83
CA ARG A 257 2.20 10.92 2.95
C ARG A 257 1.84 9.76 3.89
N GLU A 258 2.55 8.63 3.77
CA GLU A 258 2.40 7.50 4.69
C GLU A 258 2.73 7.90 6.13
N LYS A 259 3.85 8.61 6.34
CA LYS A 259 4.23 9.10 7.67
C LYS A 259 3.18 10.05 8.26
N HIS A 260 2.63 10.96 7.45
CA HIS A 260 1.56 11.85 7.90
C HIS A 260 0.32 11.05 8.32
N PHE A 261 -0.11 10.11 7.49
CA PHE A 261 -1.27 9.25 7.76
C PHE A 261 -1.09 8.43 9.05
N GLU A 262 0.05 7.79 9.24
CA GLU A 262 0.36 7.03 10.46
C GLU A 262 0.50 7.94 11.70
N GLN A 263 1.00 9.16 11.54
CA GLN A 263 1.01 10.15 12.62
C GLN A 263 -0.41 10.51 13.07
N GLN A 264 -1.34 10.73 12.14
CA GLN A 264 -2.73 11.02 12.49
C GLN A 264 -3.40 9.84 13.21
N LYS A 265 -3.16 8.60 12.76
CA LYS A 265 -3.62 7.39 13.45
C LYS A 265 -3.10 7.31 14.88
N LYS A 266 -1.79 7.52 15.05
CA LYS A 266 -1.14 7.50 16.36
C LYS A 266 -1.68 8.58 17.30
N LEU A 267 -1.93 9.79 16.79
CA LEU A 267 -2.54 10.87 17.59
C LEU A 267 -3.94 10.50 18.08
N HIS A 268 -4.74 9.83 17.24
CA HIS A 268 -6.05 9.32 17.64
C HIS A 268 -5.95 8.22 18.70
N GLU A 269 -5.07 7.23 18.51
CA GLU A 269 -4.82 6.19 19.51
C GLU A 269 -4.35 6.79 20.85
N GLN A 270 -3.50 7.80 20.81
CA GLN A 270 -3.06 8.53 21.99
C GLN A 270 -4.20 9.28 22.68
N ALA A 271 -5.11 9.90 21.92
CA ALA A 271 -6.30 10.55 22.47
C ALA A 271 -7.22 9.55 23.18
N LEU A 272 -7.42 8.36 22.60
CA LEU A 272 -8.18 7.27 23.21
C LEU A 272 -7.51 6.71 24.47
N LEU A 273 -6.17 6.67 24.52
CA LEU A 273 -5.44 6.25 25.71
C LEU A 273 -5.48 7.32 26.81
N ALA A 274 -5.43 8.60 26.46
CA ALA A 274 -5.40 9.72 27.40
C ALA A 274 -6.69 9.86 28.23
N ILE A 275 -7.83 9.35 27.74
CA ILE A 275 -9.09 9.33 28.51
C ILE A 275 -9.19 8.17 29.49
N LYS A 276 -8.33 7.14 29.36
CA LYS A 276 -8.34 5.97 30.23
C LYS A 276 -7.57 6.25 31.51
N ASN A 277 -8.15 5.88 32.65
CA ASN A 277 -7.46 5.90 33.94
C ASN A 277 -7.01 4.46 34.27
N PRO A 278 -5.69 4.15 34.27
CA PRO A 278 -5.21 2.79 34.47
C PRO A 278 -5.69 2.14 35.78
N ALA A 279 -5.83 2.91 36.85
CA ALA A 279 -6.29 2.40 38.14
C ALA A 279 -7.77 2.03 38.10
N LEU A 280 -8.60 2.84 37.41
CA LEU A 280 -10.03 2.58 37.25
C LEU A 280 -10.31 1.49 36.22
N GLU A 281 -9.49 1.36 35.17
CA GLU A 281 -9.52 0.22 34.24
C GLU A 281 -9.21 -1.10 34.96
N LEU A 282 -8.14 -1.12 35.76
CA LEU A 282 -7.81 -2.29 36.56
C LEU A 282 -8.94 -2.63 37.54
N ALA A 283 -9.56 -1.62 38.15
CA ALA A 283 -10.71 -1.81 39.02
C ALA A 283 -11.94 -2.33 38.26
N ALA A 284 -12.17 -1.89 37.01
CA ALA A 284 -13.27 -2.33 36.15
C ALA A 284 -13.13 -3.80 35.74
N GLN A 285 -11.91 -4.26 35.49
CA GLN A 285 -11.61 -5.66 35.13
C GLN A 285 -11.70 -6.63 36.32
N GLN A 286 -11.66 -6.13 37.56
CA GLN A 286 -11.81 -6.95 38.76
C GLN A 286 -13.28 -7.26 39.05
N SER A 287 -13.54 -8.46 39.58
CA SER A 287 -14.86 -8.80 40.11
C SER A 287 -15.23 -7.90 41.29
N PHE A 288 -16.53 -7.68 41.51
CA PHE A 288 -17.06 -6.87 42.62
C PHE A 288 -16.46 -7.29 43.97
N VAL A 289 -16.35 -8.60 44.22
CA VAL A 289 -15.78 -9.16 45.46
C VAL A 289 -14.30 -8.79 45.61
N ARG A 290 -13.50 -8.91 44.54
CA ARG A 290 -12.07 -8.62 44.59
C ARG A 290 -11.80 -7.13 44.78
N ARG A 291 -12.55 -6.27 44.09
CA ARG A 291 -12.44 -4.81 44.21
C ARG A 291 -12.86 -4.29 45.58
N ASN A 292 -13.88 -4.92 46.19
CA ASN A 292 -14.43 -4.50 47.48
C ASN A 292 -14.00 -5.39 48.65
N ALA A 293 -13.03 -6.29 48.48
CA ALA A 293 -12.66 -7.29 49.47
C ALA A 293 -12.37 -6.70 50.85
N GLY A 294 -11.65 -5.58 50.92
CA GLY A 294 -11.36 -4.90 52.19
C GLY A 294 -12.62 -4.36 52.89
N SER A 295 -13.53 -3.73 52.13
CA SER A 295 -14.79 -3.20 52.68
C SER A 295 -15.77 -4.32 53.05
N LEU A 296 -15.84 -5.39 52.25
CA LEU A 296 -16.65 -6.58 52.53
C LEU A 296 -16.14 -7.33 53.75
N PHE A 297 -14.82 -7.48 53.89
CA PHE A 297 -14.20 -8.10 55.07
C PHE A 297 -14.48 -7.30 56.35
N LEU A 298 -14.37 -5.97 56.29
CA LEU A 298 -14.77 -5.09 57.41
C LEU A 298 -16.25 -5.25 57.76
N GLY A 299 -17.14 -5.25 56.76
CA GLY A 299 -18.57 -5.50 56.97
C GLY A 299 -18.84 -6.87 57.59
N PHE A 300 -18.13 -7.91 57.16
CA PHE A 300 -18.21 -9.25 57.72
C PHE A 300 -17.74 -9.30 59.18
N LEU A 301 -16.61 -8.67 59.51
CA LEU A 301 -16.12 -8.59 60.89
C LEU A 301 -17.12 -7.89 61.83
N VAL A 302 -17.76 -6.82 61.37
CA VAL A 302 -18.81 -6.13 62.13
C VAL A 302 -20.01 -7.05 62.35
N LEU A 303 -20.46 -7.75 61.31
CA LEU A 303 -21.58 -8.69 61.41
C LEU A 303 -21.30 -9.84 62.39
N VAL A 304 -20.14 -10.49 62.27
CA VAL A 304 -19.72 -11.57 63.19
C VAL A 304 -19.64 -11.06 64.62
N THR A 305 -19.13 -9.85 64.82
CA THR A 305 -19.08 -9.23 66.16
C THR A 305 -20.47 -9.03 66.73
N LEU A 306 -21.40 -8.47 65.95
CA LEU A 306 -22.78 -8.23 66.39
C LEU A 306 -23.53 -9.54 66.69
N VAL A 307 -23.35 -10.57 65.87
CA VAL A 307 -23.93 -11.90 66.07
C VAL A 307 -23.39 -12.54 67.35
N ASN A 308 -22.07 -12.50 67.57
CA ASN A 308 -21.46 -12.97 68.82
C ASN A 308 -21.99 -12.22 70.04
N LEU A 309 -22.19 -10.90 69.92
CA LEU A 309 -22.77 -10.08 70.99
C LEU A 309 -24.21 -10.50 71.34
N ALA A 310 -25.03 -10.76 70.32
CA ALA A 310 -26.40 -11.25 70.50
C ALA A 310 -26.43 -12.66 71.14
N PHE A 311 -25.53 -13.56 70.75
CA PHE A 311 -25.41 -14.88 71.37
C PHE A 311 -24.90 -14.81 72.82
N MET A 312 -24.04 -13.84 73.16
CA MET A 312 -23.65 -13.58 74.54
C MET A 312 -24.84 -13.06 75.36
N ALA A 313 -25.62 -12.11 74.82
CA ALA A 313 -26.78 -11.54 75.50
C ALA A 313 -27.92 -12.56 75.74
N THR A 314 -28.07 -13.54 74.84
CA THR A 314 -29.08 -14.61 74.94
C THR A 314 -28.62 -15.82 75.77
N GLY A 315 -27.39 -15.80 76.29
CA GLY A 315 -26.86 -16.84 77.20
C GLY A 315 -26.38 -18.13 76.51
N VAL A 316 -26.51 -18.25 75.19
CA VAL A 316 -26.15 -19.45 74.41
C VAL A 316 -24.62 -19.68 74.38
N LEU A 317 -23.81 -18.62 74.51
CA LEU A 317 -22.34 -18.68 74.46
C LEU A 317 -21.61 -18.15 75.71
N ALA A 318 -22.28 -18.04 76.86
CA ALA A 318 -21.68 -17.55 78.10
C ALA A 318 -20.30 -18.18 78.47
N PRO A 319 -20.04 -19.48 78.23
CA PRO A 319 -18.74 -20.10 78.54
C PRO A 319 -17.57 -19.68 77.61
N PHE A 320 -17.84 -19.19 76.39
CA PHE A 320 -16.82 -18.84 75.40
C PHE A 320 -16.42 -17.34 75.44
N GLY A 321 -17.06 -16.54 76.29
CA GLY A 321 -16.85 -15.08 76.38
C GLY A 321 -15.43 -14.64 76.75
N LEU A 322 -14.58 -15.54 77.26
CA LEU A 322 -13.19 -15.25 77.65
C LEU A 322 -12.22 -15.20 76.46
N LEU A 323 -12.54 -15.81 75.30
CA LEU A 323 -11.64 -15.82 74.14
C LEU A 323 -11.65 -14.51 73.31
N LEU A 324 -12.59 -13.58 73.60
CA LEU A 324 -12.77 -12.34 72.83
C LEU A 324 -12.28 -11.07 73.54
N GLU A 325 -11.65 -11.17 74.72
CA GLU A 325 -11.13 -9.98 75.43
C GLU A 325 -10.06 -9.22 74.63
N GLY A 326 -9.31 -9.89 73.75
CA GLY A 326 -8.36 -9.23 72.85
C GLY A 326 -9.00 -8.34 71.76
N VAL A 327 -10.28 -8.57 71.42
CA VAL A 327 -11.00 -7.82 70.37
C VAL A 327 -11.82 -6.66 70.96
N LYS A 328 -12.15 -6.70 72.26
CA LYS A 328 -12.94 -5.66 72.96
C LYS A 328 -12.36 -4.26 72.83
N ASN A 329 -11.03 -4.11 72.77
CA ASN A 329 -10.38 -2.80 72.67
C ASN A 329 -10.53 -2.13 71.29
N TYR A 330 -10.85 -2.89 70.23
CA TYR A 330 -11.07 -2.34 68.89
C TYR A 330 -12.54 -1.96 68.60
N LEU A 331 -13.47 -2.43 69.43
CA LEU A 331 -14.92 -2.37 69.19
C LEU A 331 -15.66 -1.84 70.43
N ALA A 332 -15.16 -0.76 71.04
CA ALA A 332 -15.94 0.00 72.01
C ALA A 332 -17.29 0.38 71.38
N PHE A 333 -18.39 0.01 72.03
CA PHE A 333 -19.76 -0.19 71.50
C PHE A 333 -20.37 0.90 70.58
N ALA A 334 -19.82 2.11 70.55
CA ALA A 334 -20.23 3.15 69.60
C ALA A 334 -19.60 2.99 68.19
N GLY A 335 -18.45 2.29 68.09
CA GLY A 335 -17.67 2.19 66.84
C GLY A 335 -18.22 1.21 65.81
N ALA A 336 -18.86 0.10 66.22
CA ALA A 336 -19.29 -0.96 65.31
C ALA A 336 -20.33 -0.49 64.28
N ALA A 337 -21.32 0.30 64.72
CA ALA A 337 -22.32 0.88 63.83
C ALA A 337 -21.71 1.89 62.85
N VAL A 338 -20.77 2.71 63.32
CA VAL A 338 -20.05 3.69 62.49
C VAL A 338 -19.18 3.01 61.44
N VAL A 339 -18.50 1.91 61.78
CA VAL A 339 -17.66 1.13 60.85
C VAL A 339 -18.52 0.40 59.80
N GLY A 340 -19.68 -0.13 60.17
CA GLY A 340 -20.64 -0.73 59.23
C GLY A 340 -21.16 0.27 58.19
N VAL A 341 -21.60 1.45 58.63
CA VAL A 341 -22.06 2.52 57.72
C VAL A 341 -20.91 3.05 56.86
N ALA A 342 -19.70 3.19 57.40
CA ALA A 342 -18.54 3.61 56.63
C ALA A 342 -18.15 2.59 55.53
N SER A 343 -18.26 1.28 55.81
CA SER A 343 -17.93 0.25 54.81
C SER A 343 -18.93 0.22 53.65
N THR A 344 -20.24 0.34 53.94
CA THR A 344 -21.30 0.41 52.92
C THR A 344 -21.22 1.70 52.10
N ALA A 345 -20.97 2.84 52.75
CA ALA A 345 -20.75 4.12 52.08
C ALA A 345 -19.51 4.09 51.17
N LYS A 346 -18.43 3.43 51.61
CA LYS A 346 -17.21 3.27 50.80
C LYS A 346 -17.46 2.38 49.58
N ILE A 347 -18.20 1.27 49.71
CA ILE A 347 -18.60 0.44 48.57
C ILE A 347 -19.46 1.25 47.60
N ALA A 348 -20.49 1.93 48.10
CA ALA A 348 -21.38 2.74 47.27
C ALA A 348 -20.61 3.85 46.52
N ASN A 349 -19.70 4.55 47.20
CA ASN A 349 -18.87 5.57 46.57
C ASN A 349 -17.90 4.96 45.52
N ASN A 350 -17.27 3.83 45.80
CA ASN A 350 -16.38 3.16 44.85
C ASN A 350 -17.12 2.69 43.60
N GLU A 351 -18.31 2.08 43.76
CA GLU A 351 -19.13 1.63 42.63
C GLU A 351 -19.71 2.81 41.85
N HIS A 352 -20.12 3.89 42.53
CA HIS A 352 -20.55 5.12 41.87
C HIS A 352 -19.42 5.75 41.05
N GLN A 353 -18.20 5.85 41.60
CA GLN A 353 -17.04 6.36 40.88
C GLN A 353 -16.69 5.49 39.66
N LEU A 354 -16.73 4.17 39.81
CA LEU A 354 -16.46 3.24 38.71
C LEU A 354 -17.53 3.34 37.61
N SER A 355 -18.81 3.39 38.00
CA SER A 355 -19.92 3.56 37.06
C SER A 355 -19.84 4.90 36.33
N ALA A 356 -19.57 5.99 37.05
CA ALA A 356 -19.41 7.32 36.45
C ALA A 356 -18.20 7.36 35.50
N TYR A 357 -17.09 6.71 35.87
CA TYR A 357 -15.93 6.54 35.00
C TYR A 357 -16.29 5.77 33.73
N GLN A 358 -16.93 4.61 33.82
CA GLN A 358 -17.31 3.80 32.65
C GLN A 358 -18.23 4.55 31.69
N VAL A 359 -19.24 5.26 32.22
CA VAL A 359 -20.17 6.08 31.41
C VAL A 359 -19.42 7.23 30.74
N ASN A 360 -18.57 7.96 31.48
CA ASN A 360 -17.81 9.07 30.94
C ASN A 360 -16.79 8.62 29.90
N THR A 361 -16.04 7.55 30.18
CA THR A 361 -15.07 6.97 29.23
C THR A 361 -15.77 6.48 27.97
N SER A 362 -16.88 5.75 28.08
CA SER A 362 -17.65 5.31 26.90
C SER A 362 -18.17 6.48 26.07
N LYS A 363 -18.71 7.52 26.73
CA LYS A 363 -19.17 8.74 26.07
C LYS A 363 -18.02 9.45 25.34
N ARG A 364 -16.89 9.67 26.02
CA ARG A 364 -15.72 10.35 25.44
C ARG A 364 -15.04 9.53 24.35
N THR A 365 -14.97 8.20 24.49
CA THR A 365 -14.50 7.30 23.43
C THR A 365 -15.34 7.50 22.19
N LYS A 366 -16.67 7.46 22.32
CA LYS A 366 -17.59 7.69 21.21
C LYS A 366 -17.40 9.07 20.59
N GLU A 367 -17.29 10.13 21.39
CA GLU A 367 -17.05 11.49 20.89
C GLU A 367 -15.72 11.60 20.10
N ILE A 368 -14.65 10.94 20.57
CA ILE A 368 -13.35 10.92 19.89
C ILE A 368 -13.41 10.10 18.60
N GLU A 369 -14.11 8.96 18.61
CA GLU A 369 -14.32 8.12 17.43
C GLU A 369 -15.17 8.84 16.38
N ASP A 370 -16.25 9.50 16.80
CA ASP A 370 -17.13 10.28 15.92
C ASP A 370 -16.38 11.49 15.33
N ASP A 371 -15.60 12.25 16.11
CA ASP A 371 -14.75 13.35 15.60
C ASP A 371 -13.71 12.84 14.61
N PHE A 372 -13.04 11.73 14.96
CA PHE A 372 -12.04 11.13 14.10
C PHE A 372 -12.68 10.69 12.79
N GLN A 373 -13.79 9.95 12.83
CA GLN A 373 -14.43 9.47 11.61
C GLN A 373 -14.99 10.61 10.75
N ALA A 374 -15.51 11.68 11.35
CA ALA A 374 -16.04 12.84 10.63
C ALA A 374 -14.93 13.69 9.97
N ASN A 375 -13.80 13.89 10.66
CA ASN A 375 -12.81 14.88 10.25
C ASN A 375 -11.49 14.27 9.74
N PHE A 376 -11.20 12.99 10.00
CA PHE A 376 -9.92 12.37 9.64
C PHE A 376 -9.70 12.37 8.13
N GLU A 377 -10.73 12.00 7.37
CA GLU A 377 -10.65 12.04 5.91
C GLU A 377 -10.37 13.45 5.41
N GLN A 378 -11.20 14.41 5.80
CA GLN A 378 -11.06 15.80 5.38
C GLN A 378 -9.66 16.34 5.70
N ARG A 379 -9.19 16.15 6.94
CA ARG A 379 -7.85 16.61 7.38
C ARG A 379 -6.73 15.98 6.55
N ASN A 380 -6.80 14.68 6.25
CA ASN A 380 -5.76 14.03 5.44
C ASN A 380 -5.81 14.50 3.98
N ARG A 381 -6.99 14.63 3.38
CA ARG A 381 -7.13 15.12 1.99
C ARG A 381 -6.62 16.55 1.85
N GLU A 382 -7.02 17.44 2.76
CA GLU A 382 -6.52 18.82 2.80
C GLU A 382 -5.00 18.86 2.99
N ALA A 383 -4.46 18.02 3.88
CA ALA A 383 -3.01 17.94 4.09
C ALA A 383 -2.27 17.42 2.85
N PHE A 384 -2.77 16.39 2.17
CA PHE A 384 -2.16 15.87 0.94
C PHE A 384 -2.19 16.90 -0.18
N LEU A 385 -3.31 17.59 -0.39
CA LEU A 385 -3.43 18.68 -1.35
C LEU A 385 -2.47 19.85 -1.03
N ALA A 386 -2.32 20.19 0.26
CA ALA A 386 -1.37 21.22 0.68
C ALA A 386 0.09 20.79 0.44
N MET A 387 0.42 19.51 0.66
CA MET A 387 1.74 18.96 0.31
C MET A 387 2.00 19.01 -1.19
N ASP A 388 1.00 18.66 -2.01
CA ASP A 388 1.09 18.71 -3.47
C ASP A 388 1.32 20.14 -3.96
N ALA A 389 0.57 21.10 -3.44
CA ALA A 389 0.73 22.53 -3.77
C ALA A 389 2.12 23.06 -3.38
N LYS A 390 2.61 22.67 -2.20
CA LYS A 390 3.95 23.06 -1.75
C LYS A 390 5.05 22.47 -2.64
N GLU A 391 4.98 21.19 -2.96
CA GLU A 391 5.95 20.52 -3.83
C GLU A 391 5.96 21.13 -5.24
N ALA A 392 4.80 21.52 -5.77
CA ALA A 392 4.71 22.24 -7.04
C ALA A 392 5.37 23.63 -6.96
N GLN A 393 5.17 24.37 -5.87
CA GLN A 393 5.81 25.66 -5.64
C GLN A 393 7.33 25.54 -5.51
N ASP A 394 7.81 24.55 -4.74
CA ASP A 394 9.24 24.26 -4.58
C ASP A 394 9.89 23.93 -5.93
N ALA A 395 9.21 23.14 -6.78
CA ALA A 395 9.69 22.83 -8.13
C ALA A 395 9.76 24.06 -9.06
N LEU A 396 8.81 25.00 -8.94
CA LEU A 396 8.85 26.26 -9.69
C LEU A 396 10.00 27.17 -9.24
N GLN A 397 10.24 27.26 -7.93
CA GLN A 397 11.36 28.06 -7.40
C GLN A 397 12.71 27.52 -7.87
N VAL A 398 12.90 26.19 -7.87
CA VAL A 398 14.13 25.57 -8.38
C VAL A 398 14.35 25.91 -9.86
N ARG A 399 13.30 25.84 -10.69
CA ARG A 399 13.39 26.23 -12.11
C ARG A 399 13.76 27.69 -12.29
N GLN A 400 13.14 28.60 -11.52
CA GLN A 400 13.46 30.02 -11.58
C GLN A 400 14.92 30.31 -11.22
N ILE A 401 15.44 29.68 -10.15
CA ILE A 401 16.85 29.82 -9.75
C ILE A 401 17.78 29.31 -10.85
N SER A 402 17.48 28.16 -11.46
CA SER A 402 18.29 27.62 -12.56
C SER A 402 18.30 28.49 -13.82
N HIS A 403 17.21 29.21 -14.10
CA HIS A 403 17.18 30.17 -15.21
C HIS A 403 18.00 31.43 -14.90
N THR A 404 17.85 32.01 -13.70
CA THR A 404 18.61 33.21 -13.30
C THR A 404 20.12 32.94 -13.24
N SER A 405 20.56 31.78 -12.75
CA SER A 405 22.00 31.44 -12.73
C SER A 405 22.60 31.26 -14.12
N ASN A 406 21.82 30.82 -15.11
CA ASN A 406 22.30 30.66 -16.48
C ASN A 406 22.34 32.00 -17.24
N GLU A 407 21.41 32.92 -16.97
CA GLU A 407 21.43 34.27 -17.56
C GLU A 407 22.55 35.15 -16.98
N GLU A 408 22.91 34.99 -15.70
CA GLU A 408 24.08 35.68 -15.11
C GLU A 408 25.42 35.15 -15.67
N ILE A 409 25.50 33.87 -16.05
CA ILE A 409 26.70 33.30 -16.68
C ILE A 409 26.81 33.70 -18.17
N VAL A 410 25.70 33.84 -18.89
CA VAL A 410 25.71 34.26 -20.30
C VAL A 410 25.90 35.79 -20.45
N SER A 411 25.67 36.58 -19.41
CA SER A 411 25.93 38.03 -19.40
C SER A 411 27.32 38.43 -18.88
N GLN A 412 28.10 37.47 -18.39
CA GLN A 412 29.56 37.53 -18.49
C GLN A 412 29.97 36.90 -19.81
N GLU A 413 29.88 37.66 -20.91
CA GLU A 413 30.84 37.47 -22.00
C GLU A 413 32.22 37.64 -21.37
N HIS A 414 32.83 36.52 -20.99
CA HIS A 414 34.26 36.45 -20.86
C HIS A 414 34.76 36.82 -22.25
N ASP A 415 35.42 37.97 -22.35
CA ASP A 415 36.07 38.42 -23.56
C ASP A 415 37.23 37.45 -23.82
N ASP A 416 36.89 36.31 -24.44
CA ASP A 416 37.82 35.23 -24.79
C ASP A 416 38.95 35.77 -25.69
N SER A 417 38.83 36.99 -26.22
CA SER A 417 39.92 37.66 -26.95
C SER A 417 41.17 37.90 -26.09
N GLN A 418 41.05 38.03 -24.77
CA GLN A 418 42.23 38.13 -23.89
C GLN A 418 42.93 36.79 -23.68
N ASP A 419 42.19 35.70 -23.53
CA ASP A 419 42.76 34.37 -23.32
C ASP A 419 43.33 33.78 -24.63
N PHE A 420 42.66 34.01 -25.77
CA PHE A 420 43.22 33.65 -27.08
C PHE A 420 44.39 34.54 -27.52
N GLY A 421 44.43 35.81 -27.10
CA GLY A 421 45.57 36.71 -27.33
C GLY A 421 46.84 36.22 -26.65
N MET A 422 46.73 35.75 -25.40
CA MET A 422 47.87 35.23 -24.64
C MET A 422 48.40 33.90 -25.22
N VAL A 423 47.51 33.04 -25.71
CA VAL A 423 47.90 31.79 -26.41
C VAL A 423 48.51 32.09 -27.77
N GLY A 424 48.00 33.08 -28.50
CA GLY A 424 48.54 33.54 -29.77
C GLY A 424 49.99 34.04 -29.65
N GLU A 425 50.27 34.91 -28.68
CA GLU A 425 51.63 35.42 -28.42
C GLU A 425 52.62 34.30 -28.03
N LEU A 426 52.21 33.37 -27.16
CA LEU A 426 53.04 32.24 -26.74
C LEU A 426 53.32 31.25 -27.89
N VAL A 427 52.36 31.03 -28.78
CA VAL A 427 52.54 30.19 -29.98
C VAL A 427 53.45 30.88 -31.00
N GLU A 428 53.28 32.18 -31.21
CA GLU A 428 54.18 32.95 -32.09
C GLU A 428 55.62 32.96 -31.55
N GLU A 429 55.81 33.11 -30.24
CA GLU A 429 57.13 33.17 -29.59
C GLU A 429 57.83 31.80 -29.59
N VAL A 430 57.10 30.69 -29.43
CA VAL A 430 57.64 29.32 -29.54
C VAL A 430 57.99 28.95 -30.99
N VAL A 431 57.18 29.38 -31.97
CA VAL A 431 57.43 29.13 -33.40
C VAL A 431 58.65 29.92 -33.92
N HIS A 432 58.99 31.06 -33.30
CA HIS A 432 60.16 31.86 -33.66
C HIS A 432 61.48 31.44 -32.97
N GLY A 433 61.48 30.32 -32.24
CA GLY A 433 62.70 29.55 -31.97
C GLY A 433 63.36 29.71 -30.60
N ASP A 434 62.68 30.27 -29.59
CA ASP A 434 63.19 30.25 -28.22
C ASP A 434 62.82 28.95 -27.49
N SER A 435 63.69 27.96 -27.62
CA SER A 435 63.55 26.63 -26.99
C SER A 435 63.51 26.64 -25.45
N SER A 436 63.77 27.78 -24.80
CA SER A 436 63.71 27.90 -23.33
C SER A 436 62.29 27.99 -22.76
N LEU A 437 61.27 28.22 -23.61
CA LEU A 437 59.86 28.40 -23.20
C LEU A 437 59.01 27.12 -23.26
N LEU A 438 59.54 26.03 -23.82
CA LEU A 438 58.86 24.72 -23.90
C LEU A 438 58.28 24.23 -22.56
N PRO A 439 58.98 24.33 -21.41
CA PRO A 439 58.43 23.89 -20.13
C PRO A 439 57.21 24.70 -19.67
N LYS A 440 57.12 25.99 -20.05
CA LYS A 440 55.96 26.85 -19.71
C LYS A 440 54.75 26.55 -20.59
N ALA A 441 54.97 26.25 -21.88
CA ALA A 441 53.91 25.83 -22.79
C ALA A 441 53.30 24.48 -22.37
N THR A 442 54.12 23.52 -21.93
CA THR A 442 53.63 22.24 -21.39
C THR A 442 52.80 22.43 -20.12
N LEU A 443 53.21 23.33 -19.22
CA LEU A 443 52.48 23.63 -17.98
C LEU A 443 51.11 24.30 -18.23
N LEU A 444 50.95 25.00 -19.36
CA LEU A 444 49.70 25.65 -19.77
C LEU A 444 48.72 24.63 -20.38
N VAL A 445 49.23 23.67 -21.18
CA VAL A 445 48.42 22.54 -21.69
C VAL A 445 47.91 21.67 -20.54
N ASP A 446 48.74 21.44 -19.52
CA ASP A 446 48.34 20.69 -18.32
C ASP A 446 47.31 21.48 -17.45
N ASN A 447 47.35 22.81 -17.46
CA ASN A 447 46.41 23.66 -16.71
C ASN A 447 45.10 23.99 -17.45
N VAL A 448 45.03 23.84 -18.78
CA VAL A 448 43.77 23.94 -19.54
C VAL A 448 43.01 22.61 -19.51
N SER A 449 43.69 21.51 -19.19
CA SER A 449 43.08 20.21 -18.88
C SER A 449 42.47 20.18 -17.47
N ILE A 450 41.61 21.14 -17.13
CA ILE A 450 40.78 21.07 -15.91
C ILE A 450 39.56 20.20 -16.23
N GLN A 451 39.76 18.88 -16.21
CA GLN A 451 38.78 18.02 -15.58
C GLN A 451 39.28 17.76 -14.16
N PRO A 452 38.44 17.95 -13.12
CA PRO A 452 38.85 17.60 -11.77
C PRO A 452 39.13 16.10 -11.72
N THR A 453 40.23 15.73 -11.08
CA THR A 453 40.48 14.35 -10.65
C THR A 453 39.29 13.87 -9.82
N VAL A 454 38.51 12.96 -10.38
CA VAL A 454 37.43 12.27 -9.65
C VAL A 454 38.10 11.43 -8.57
N ASP A 455 37.93 11.86 -7.32
CA ASP A 455 38.23 11.07 -6.14
C ASP A 455 37.33 9.82 -6.15
N THR A 456 37.91 8.68 -6.52
CA THR A 456 37.20 7.41 -6.73
C THR A 456 36.97 6.62 -5.44
N TYR A 457 37.24 7.19 -4.26
CA TYR A 457 37.18 6.43 -3.00
C TYR A 457 35.98 6.69 -2.08
N SER A 458 34.94 7.46 -2.46
CA SER A 458 33.78 7.63 -1.58
C SER A 458 32.38 7.80 -2.20
N ARG A 459 32.12 7.26 -3.40
CA ARG A 459 30.75 7.14 -3.91
C ARG A 459 30.45 5.72 -4.40
N LYS A 460 29.77 4.94 -3.55
CA LYS A 460 28.84 3.92 -4.03
C LYS A 460 27.67 4.68 -4.65
N ASP A 461 27.22 4.25 -5.83
CA ASP A 461 26.14 4.83 -6.64
C ASP A 461 26.58 5.72 -7.81
N VAL A 462 27.41 5.18 -8.72
CA VAL A 462 27.26 5.42 -10.18
C VAL A 462 27.74 4.16 -10.91
N GLY A 463 26.85 3.53 -11.68
CA GLY A 463 27.17 2.38 -12.52
C GLY A 463 28.01 2.78 -13.73
N VAL A 464 29.09 2.04 -13.96
CA VAL A 464 29.96 2.11 -15.14
C VAL A 464 29.23 1.52 -16.34
N VAL A 465 29.16 2.26 -17.45
CA VAL A 465 28.79 1.74 -18.77
C VAL A 465 29.99 0.99 -19.33
N VAL A 466 29.82 -0.30 -19.59
CA VAL A 466 30.78 -1.12 -20.32
C VAL A 466 30.59 -0.86 -21.82
N GLN A 467 31.65 -0.44 -22.50
CA GLN A 467 31.71 -0.40 -23.96
C GLN A 467 31.73 -1.81 -24.54
N GLY A 468 30.80 -2.09 -25.46
CA GLY A 468 30.80 -3.26 -26.33
C GLY A 468 30.55 -2.85 -27.79
N LYS A 469 31.63 -2.90 -28.57
CA LYS A 469 31.81 -3.05 -30.03
C LYS A 469 30.63 -2.76 -31.00
N GLU A 470 30.90 -1.81 -31.89
CA GLU A 470 30.73 -1.84 -33.36
C GLU A 470 29.56 -2.64 -33.94
N ASP A 471 28.56 -1.92 -34.45
CA ASP A 471 28.18 -2.00 -35.87
C ASP A 471 27.45 -0.71 -36.28
N GLY A 472 27.83 -0.16 -37.44
CA GLY A 472 27.52 1.20 -37.86
C GLY A 472 26.07 1.41 -38.31
N ILE A 473 25.53 2.59 -37.99
CA ILE A 473 24.32 3.14 -38.61
C ILE A 473 24.60 4.58 -39.03
N VAL A 474 24.44 4.82 -40.32
CA VAL A 474 24.46 6.13 -40.99
C VAL A 474 23.13 6.83 -40.69
N ILE A 475 23.18 8.04 -40.12
CA ILE A 475 22.02 8.93 -39.99
C ILE A 475 22.17 10.07 -41.02
N PRO A 476 21.23 10.24 -41.97
CA PRO A 476 21.21 11.44 -42.79
C PRO A 476 20.65 12.61 -41.96
N SER A 477 21.40 13.71 -41.92
CA SER A 477 20.90 15.01 -41.48
C SER A 477 19.94 15.55 -42.54
N ASN A 478 18.82 16.13 -42.10
CA ASN A 478 18.07 17.09 -42.91
C ASN A 478 17.34 18.06 -41.99
N GLU A 479 17.99 19.19 -41.74
CA GLU A 479 17.29 20.44 -41.43
C GLU A 479 16.72 21.01 -42.73
N GLY A 480 15.46 21.45 -42.64
CA GLY A 480 15.01 22.73 -43.18
C GLY A 480 15.07 22.94 -44.70
N THR A 481 13.93 22.76 -45.37
CA THR A 481 13.57 23.61 -46.51
C THR A 481 12.24 24.29 -46.22
N GLN A 482 12.32 25.58 -45.93
CA GLN A 482 11.18 26.50 -45.93
C GLN A 482 10.67 26.65 -47.37
N ILE A 483 9.35 26.60 -47.58
CA ILE A 483 8.71 27.10 -48.79
C ILE A 483 7.55 28.03 -48.37
N TYR A 484 7.60 29.24 -48.92
CA TYR A 484 6.66 30.33 -48.71
C TYR A 484 5.27 30.03 -49.29
N SER A 485 4.24 30.57 -48.64
CA SER A 485 2.86 30.63 -49.11
C SER A 485 2.67 31.65 -50.23
N GLN A 486 1.74 31.33 -51.15
CA GLN A 486 0.78 32.30 -51.69
C GLN A 486 -0.62 31.88 -51.24
#